data_AF-Q4JFB8-F1
#
_entry.id   AF-Q4JFB8-F1
#
_cell.length_a   1.000
_cell.length_b   1.000
_cell.length_c   1.000
_cell.angle_alpha   90.00
_cell.angle_beta   90.00
_cell.angle_gamma   90.00
#
_symmetry.space_group_name_H-M   'P 1'
#
loop_
_entity.id
_entity.type
_entity.pdbx_description
1 polymer ?
#
loop_
_entity_poly.entity_id
_entity_poly.type
_entity_poly.pdbx_seq_one_letter_code
_entity_poly.pdbx_strand_id
1 'polypeptide(L)'
;QRTATVVMMTRLEEKSRVKCDQYWPVRGTETYGLIQVTLVDTVELATYTMRTFALHKSGSSEKRELRQFQFMAWPDHGVPEYPTPILAFLRRVKACNPLDAGPMVV
;
A
#
# COMPACT_ATOMS: atom_id res chain seq x y z
N GLN A 1 1.70 -10.95 12.21
CA GLN A 1 0.68 -11.06 11.15
C GLN A 1 1.21 -11.61 9.82
N ARG A 2 2.50 -11.49 9.46
CA ARG A 2 3.03 -12.02 8.19
C ARG A 2 2.28 -11.53 6.93
N THR A 3 1.71 -10.32 6.98
CA THR A 3 1.09 -9.63 5.85
C THR A 3 2.11 -9.39 4.74
N ALA A 4 1.70 -9.61 3.49
CA ALA A 4 2.46 -9.28 2.28
C ALA A 4 1.81 -8.13 1.47
N THR A 5 0.55 -7.79 1.77
CA THR A 5 -0.22 -6.79 1.03
C THR A 5 -0.91 -5.80 1.96
N VAL A 6 -0.72 -4.51 1.71
CA VAL A 6 -1.45 -3.40 2.33
C VAL A 6 -2.34 -2.75 1.25
N VAL A 7 -3.59 -2.46 1.57
CA VAL A 7 -4.56 -1.84 0.66
C VAL A 7 -4.97 -0.50 1.24
N MET A 8 -4.40 0.60 0.76
CA MET A 8 -4.74 1.94 1.20
C MET A 8 -5.89 2.49 0.36
N MET A 9 -7.03 2.77 0.97
CA MET A 9 -8.27 3.16 0.26
C MET A 9 -8.50 4.68 0.17
N THR A 10 -7.50 5.49 0.48
CA THR A 10 -7.61 6.96 0.50
C THR A 10 -6.33 7.63 0.02
N ARG A 11 -6.44 8.91 -0.35
CA ARG A 11 -5.29 9.79 -0.54
C ARG A 11 -4.76 10.24 0.83
N LEU A 12 -3.55 10.79 0.88
CA LEU A 12 -3.04 11.38 2.12
C LEU A 12 -3.88 12.59 2.54
N GLU A 13 -4.35 13.36 1.55
CA GLU A 13 -5.15 14.57 1.74
C GLU A 13 -6.29 14.61 0.72
N GLU A 14 -7.47 15.01 1.18
CA GLU A 14 -8.69 15.19 0.39
C GLU A 14 -9.29 16.56 0.76
N LYS A 15 -9.43 17.48 -0.21
CA LYS A 15 -9.90 18.86 0.00
C LYS A 15 -9.22 19.60 1.16
N SER A 16 -7.89 19.60 1.21
CA SER A 16 -7.13 20.27 2.27
C SER A 16 -7.32 19.69 3.67
N ARG A 17 -7.91 18.50 3.77
CA ARG A 17 -8.03 17.75 5.02
C ARG A 17 -7.16 16.51 4.94
N VAL A 18 -6.23 16.40 5.89
CA VAL A 18 -5.42 15.20 6.08
C VAL A 18 -6.34 14.02 6.42
N LYS A 19 -6.19 12.94 5.66
CA LYS A 19 -6.92 11.67 5.79
C LYS A 19 -6.04 10.58 6.37
N CYS A 20 -4.76 10.60 6.04
CA CYS A 20 -3.75 9.67 6.52
C CYS A 20 -2.38 10.35 6.48
N ASP A 21 -1.58 10.16 7.52
CA ASP A 21 -0.17 10.55 7.51
C ASP A 21 0.64 9.53 6.71
N GLN A 22 1.68 10.00 6.02
CA GLN A 22 2.54 9.12 5.26
C GLN A 22 3.37 8.24 6.20
N TYR A 23 3.17 6.92 6.12
CA TYR A 23 3.83 5.92 6.96
C TYR A 23 4.90 5.11 6.21
N TRP A 24 5.29 5.57 5.02
CA TRP A 24 6.29 4.92 4.17
C TRP A 24 7.36 5.94 3.73
N PRO A 25 8.59 5.47 3.40
CA PRO A 25 9.62 6.35 2.88
C PRO A 25 9.29 6.82 1.47
N VAL A 26 9.50 8.11 1.18
CA VAL A 26 9.38 8.64 -0.20
C VAL A 26 10.50 8.09 -1.09
N ARG A 27 11.67 7.80 -0.51
CA ARG A 27 12.85 7.25 -1.20
C ARG A 27 13.75 6.51 -0.23
N GLY A 28 14.49 5.52 -0.72
CA GLY A 28 15.49 4.83 0.07
C GLY A 28 14.89 4.06 1.25
N THR A 29 15.53 4.16 2.42
CA THR A 29 15.18 3.38 3.62
C THR A 29 14.88 4.30 4.79
N GLU A 30 13.79 4.03 5.50
CA GLU A 30 13.45 4.64 6.78
C GLU A 30 13.25 3.56 7.85
N THR A 31 13.45 3.92 9.12
CA THR A 31 13.30 3.01 10.26
C THR A 31 12.12 3.46 11.12
N TYR A 32 11.15 2.57 11.32
CA TYR A 32 9.98 2.79 12.16
C TYR A 32 10.00 1.80 13.33
N GLY A 33 10.43 2.27 14.49
CA GLY A 33 10.66 1.41 15.66
C GLY A 33 11.69 0.32 15.36
N LEU A 34 11.26 -0.94 15.38
CA LEU A 34 12.13 -2.11 15.13
C LEU A 34 12.17 -2.56 13.66
N ILE A 35 11.48 -1.87 12.76
CA ILE A 35 11.33 -2.27 11.36
C ILE A 35 11.98 -1.24 10.46
N GLN A 36 12.92 -1.68 9.63
CA GLN A 36 13.44 -0.93 8.50
C GLN A 36 12.58 -1.22 7.27
N VAL A 37 12.16 -0.15 6.59
CA VAL A 37 11.33 -0.20 5.39
C VAL A 37 12.11 0.48 4.28
N THR A 38 12.39 -0.26 3.21
CA THR A 38 13.05 0.26 2.02
C THR A 38 12.05 0.32 0.88
N LEU A 39 11.86 1.49 0.27
CA LEU A 39 11.11 1.60 -0.99
C LEU A 39 11.97 1.03 -2.12
N VAL A 40 11.47 -0.03 -2.76
CA VAL A 40 12.15 -0.73 -3.86
C VAL A 40 11.65 -0.25 -5.21
N ASP A 41 10.33 -0.12 -5.36
CA ASP A 41 9.70 0.24 -6.62
C ASP A 41 8.39 1.00 -6.40
N THR A 42 8.03 1.85 -7.35
CA THR A 42 6.75 2.57 -7.39
C THR A 42 6.21 2.57 -8.82
N VAL A 43 5.01 2.02 -8.98
CA VAL A 43 4.26 2.04 -10.25
C VAL A 43 3.01 2.89 -10.06
N GLU A 44 2.98 4.03 -10.73
CA GLU A 44 1.82 4.93 -10.73
C GLU A 44 0.95 4.66 -11.96
N LEU A 45 -0.33 4.40 -11.73
CA LEU A 45 -1.33 4.18 -12.76
C LEU A 45 -2.49 5.16 -12.56
N ALA A 46 -3.39 5.22 -13.55
CA ALA A 46 -4.45 6.21 -13.57
C ALA A 46 -5.34 6.23 -12.32
N THR A 47 -5.60 5.07 -11.71
CA THR A 47 -6.56 4.94 -10.60
C THR A 47 -5.96 4.41 -9.31
N TYR A 48 -4.69 3.99 -9.32
CA TYR A 48 -4.00 3.52 -8.13
C TYR A 48 -2.48 3.59 -8.28
N THR A 49 -1.78 3.60 -7.15
CA THR A 49 -0.32 3.48 -7.07
C THR A 49 0.04 2.16 -6.37
N MET A 50 1.04 1.45 -6.89
CA MET A 50 1.61 0.26 -6.27
C MET A 50 3.02 0.56 -5.80
N ARG A 51 3.30 0.34 -4.52
CA ARG A 51 4.65 0.47 -3.94
C ARG A 51 5.13 -0.88 -3.46
N THR A 52 6.36 -1.24 -3.81
CA THR A 52 7.02 -2.46 -3.33
C THR A 52 8.06 -2.07 -2.30
N PHE A 53 8.01 -2.73 -1.15
CA PHE A 53 8.92 -2.49 -0.03
C PHE A 53 9.67 -3.76 0.34
N ALA A 54 10.93 -3.59 0.75
CA ALA A 54 11.65 -4.59 1.51
C ALA A 54 11.58 -4.23 3.00
N LEU A 55 11.18 -5.19 3.81
CA LEU A 55 11.11 -5.08 5.27
C LEU A 55 12.24 -5.87 5.90
N HIS A 56 12.86 -5.28 6.91
CA HIS A 56 13.86 -5.93 7.73
C HIS A 56 13.61 -5.60 9.20
N LYS A 57 13.65 -6.62 10.07
CA LYS A 57 13.44 -6.45 11.52
C LYS A 57 14.77 -6.46 12.24
N SER A 58 15.01 -5.48 13.11
CA SER A 58 16.24 -5.41 13.92
C SER A 58 16.46 -6.70 14.72
N GLY A 59 17.67 -7.24 14.63
CA GLY A 59 18.04 -8.51 15.28
C GLY A 59 17.59 -9.77 14.53
N SER A 60 16.97 -9.64 13.35
CA SER A 60 16.65 -10.76 12.46
C SER A 60 17.47 -10.64 11.17
N SER A 61 17.77 -11.77 10.52
CA SER A 61 18.28 -11.79 9.14
C SER A 61 17.17 -11.95 8.10
N GLU A 62 15.92 -12.11 8.54
CA GLU A 62 14.76 -12.26 7.67
C GLU A 62 14.48 -10.96 6.91
N LYS A 63 14.42 -11.08 5.58
CA LYS A 63 13.92 -10.03 4.69
C LYS A 63 12.56 -10.45 4.16
N ARG A 64 11.59 -9.53 4.17
CA ARG A 64 10.24 -9.77 3.67
C ARG A 64 9.86 -8.72 2.64
N GLU A 65 9.18 -9.12 1.58
CA GLU A 65 8.57 -8.18 0.64
C GLU A 65 7.18 -7.78 1.14
N LEU A 66 6.83 -6.51 0.99
CA LEU A 66 5.50 -5.96 1.26
C LEU A 66 5.08 -5.09 0.07
N ARG A 67 3.85 -5.27 -0.42
CA ARG A 67 3.28 -4.43 -1.47
C ARG A 67 2.14 -3.59 -0.90
N GLN A 68 2.19 -2.28 -1.10
CA GLN A 68 1.07 -1.39 -0.82
C GLN A 68 0.38 -1.03 -2.13
N PHE A 69 -0.94 -1.16 -2.15
CA PHE A 69 -1.81 -0.72 -3.22
C PHE A 69 -2.65 0.44 -2.72
N GLN A 70 -2.45 1.63 -3.27
CA GLN A 70 -3.18 2.83 -2.88
C GLN A 70 -4.20 3.19 -3.97
N PHE A 71 -5.49 3.10 -3.67
CA PHE A 71 -6.54 3.50 -4.59
C PHE A 71 -6.70 5.02 -4.58
N MET A 72 -6.60 5.65 -5.75
CA MET A 72 -6.53 7.12 -5.91
C MET A 72 -7.81 7.72 -6.51
N ALA A 73 -8.72 6.88 -7.01
CA ALA A 73 -9.92 7.31 -7.73
C ALA A 73 -11.20 7.31 -6.86
N TRP A 74 -11.08 7.26 -5.54
CA TRP A 74 -12.23 7.43 -4.66
C TRP A 74 -12.58 8.93 -4.55
N PRO A 75 -13.85 9.33 -4.74
CA PRO A 75 -14.25 10.73 -4.67
C PRO A 75 -14.33 11.25 -3.23
N ASP A 76 -14.07 12.54 -3.04
CA ASP A 76 -14.13 13.17 -1.70
C ASP A 76 -15.52 13.11 -1.05
N HIS A 77 -16.57 13.03 -1.87
CA HIS A 77 -17.96 12.90 -1.42
C HIS A 77 -18.62 11.70 -2.10
N GLY A 78 -19.35 10.93 -1.30
CA GLY A 78 -20.11 9.78 -1.78
C GLY A 78 -19.22 8.60 -2.16
N VAL A 79 -19.61 7.90 -3.21
CA VAL A 79 -18.99 6.67 -3.72
C VAL A 79 -18.64 6.85 -5.19
N PRO A 80 -17.71 6.06 -5.75
CA PRO A 80 -17.42 6.09 -7.18
C PRO A 80 -18.70 5.93 -8.02
N GLU A 81 -18.86 6.76 -9.06
CA GLU A 81 -20.00 6.73 -9.97
C GLU A 81 -20.13 5.36 -10.67
N TYR A 82 -18.99 4.77 -11.02
CA TYR A 82 -18.91 3.44 -11.62
C TYR A 82 -17.99 2.53 -10.81
N PRO A 83 -18.34 1.24 -10.64
CA PRO A 83 -17.53 0.30 -9.88
C PRO A 83 -16.29 -0.19 -10.66
N THR A 84 -16.19 0.11 -11.95
CA THR A 84 -15.12 -0.42 -12.84
C THR A 84 -13.71 -0.18 -12.29
N PRO A 85 -13.33 1.04 -11.85
CA PRO A 85 -11.97 1.29 -11.33
C PRO A 85 -11.65 0.47 -10.09
N ILE A 86 -12.58 0.37 -9.14
CA ILE A 86 -12.36 -0.38 -7.90
C ILE A 86 -12.38 -1.89 -8.14
N LEU A 87 -13.19 -2.39 -9.07
CA LEU A 87 -13.17 -3.82 -9.44
C LEU A 87 -11.85 -4.21 -10.12
N ALA A 88 -11.32 -3.37 -11.00
CA ALA A 88 -10.01 -3.60 -11.61
C ALA A 88 -8.88 -3.58 -10.56
N PHE A 89 -8.93 -2.61 -9.64
CA PHE A 89 -8.02 -2.52 -8.51
C PHE A 89 -8.06 -3.78 -7.62
N LEU A 90 -9.25 -4.21 -7.19
CA LEU A 90 -9.41 -5.42 -6.36
C LEU A 90 -8.91 -6.69 -7.06
N ARG A 91 -9.14 -6.83 -8.37
CA ARG A 91 -8.59 -7.95 -9.16
C ARG A 91 -7.06 -7.95 -9.14
N ARG A 92 -6.44 -6.76 -9.27
CA ARG A 92 -4.98 -6.64 -9.20
C ARG A 92 -4.46 -6.99 -7.81
N VAL A 93 -5.06 -6.45 -6.74
CA VAL A 93 -4.69 -6.76 -5.34
C VAL A 93 -4.74 -8.27 -5.11
N LYS A 94 -5.85 -8.91 -5.49
CA LYS A 94 -6.03 -10.36 -5.33
C LYS A 94 -4.97 -11.16 -6.10
N ALA A 95 -4.67 -10.78 -7.34
CA ALA A 95 -3.66 -11.48 -8.14
C ALA A 95 -2.24 -11.32 -7.60
N CYS A 96 -1.95 -10.24 -6.88
CA CYS A 96 -0.63 -9.94 -6.35
C CYS A 96 -0.41 -10.40 -4.90
N ASN A 97 -1.46 -10.80 -4.18
CA ASN A 97 -1.35 -11.29 -2.81
C ASN A 97 -0.93 -12.78 -2.79
N PRO A 98 0.22 -13.14 -2.19
CA PRO A 98 0.66 -14.53 -2.11
C PRO A 98 -0.33 -15.41 -1.34
N LEU A 99 -0.44 -16.69 -1.74
CA LEU A 99 -1.36 -17.66 -1.13
C LEU A 99 -0.96 -18.06 0.30
N ASP A 100 0.33 -17.95 0.62
CA ASP A 100 0.94 -18.27 1.91
C ASP A 100 1.13 -17.04 2.81
N ALA A 101 0.68 -15.86 2.36
CA ALA A 101 0.73 -14.64 3.16
C ALA A 101 -0.28 -14.68 4.30
N GLY A 102 0.04 -13.95 5.38
CA GLY A 102 -0.95 -13.65 6.41
C GLY A 102 -2.05 -12.68 5.91
N PRO A 103 -2.98 -12.28 6.79
CA PRO A 103 -4.10 -11.43 6.42
C PRO A 103 -3.64 -10.12 5.76
N MET A 104 -4.35 -9.71 4.71
CA MET A 104 -4.18 -8.39 4.10
C MET A 104 -4.56 -7.31 5.11
N VAL A 105 -3.78 -6.24 5.13
CA VAL A 105 -4.11 -5.02 5.89
C VAL A 105 -4.82 -4.07 4.94
N VAL A 106 -5.96 -3.53 5.33
CA VAL A 106 -6.77 -2.57 4.56
C VAL A 106 -6.98 -1.32 5.42
#